data_AF-A0A964AWL2-F1
#
_entry.id   AF-A0A964AWL2-F1
#
_cell.length_a   1.000
_cell.length_b   1.000
_cell.length_c   1.000
_cell.angle_alpha   90.00
_cell.angle_beta   90.00
_cell.angle_gamma   90.00
#
_symmetry.space_group_name_H-M   'P 1'
#
loop_
_entity.id
_entity.type
_entity.pdbx_description
1 polymer ?
#
loop_
_entity_poly.entity_id
_entity_poly.type
_entity_poly.pdbx_seq_one_letter_code
_entity_poly.pdbx_strand_id
1 'polypeptide(L)'
;MDPSYAAPPSPTHAPQHQALRALFAAGQVALAVGPDVSVAASGAAPGATWPGLLCAGAERAVTLRRLTEAQGRALIEDLKHGSLNDQLRAGEQVWGALTSRGRGPLKTWLSEAVGALPLVDPTLLDAIVRLRVPTLTSNLDSLLEQRSGRSPLTWWDHPPEVMRWLRGGSRSVLHVLGHWARFNTLVLDHRDYRLDFDELAAHVRGVLGTSRSLVLVGCGAAPEGPDVQLLLHWCRSIGTTPDHRRVLLGLEEEADGLKSLCEAHDLELIVVGRTLADLTALLVDLAPPRPVSARRLEDWGAPDDGSPAAPLADLLTHLFETPSQLWAHLIQIHENLGVDADPRGGVSLHRFASTCADALDRQRLVNRALFAALASTFPADEPEIRDVEARILGPRP
;
A
#
# COMPACT_ATOMS: atom_id res chain seq x y z
N MET A 1 -41.12 25.27 -23.04
CA MET A 1 -40.35 24.09 -22.61
C MET A 1 -38.89 24.48 -22.75
N ASP A 2 -38.24 24.65 -21.61
CA ASP A 2 -36.87 25.15 -21.51
C ASP A 2 -35.88 24.04 -21.92
N PRO A 3 -34.99 24.24 -22.90
CA PRO A 3 -34.10 23.21 -23.41
C PRO A 3 -32.79 23.07 -22.61
N SER A 4 -32.72 23.54 -21.36
CA SER A 4 -31.46 23.66 -20.61
C SER A 4 -31.20 22.61 -19.51
N TYR A 5 -31.89 21.46 -19.50
CA TYR A 5 -31.54 20.36 -18.60
C TYR A 5 -30.74 19.28 -19.34
N ALA A 6 -29.49 19.61 -19.68
CA ALA A 6 -28.49 18.58 -19.96
C ALA A 6 -28.19 17.86 -18.64
N ALA A 7 -28.34 16.53 -18.63
CA ALA A 7 -27.92 15.72 -17.50
C ALA A 7 -26.44 16.01 -17.18
N PRO A 8 -26.05 16.10 -15.88
CA PRO A 8 -24.65 16.28 -15.53
C PRO A 8 -23.82 15.14 -16.14
N PRO A 9 -22.61 15.43 -16.66
CA PRO A 9 -21.75 14.39 -17.23
C PRO A 9 -21.44 13.35 -16.15
N SER A 10 -21.57 12.07 -16.51
CA SER A 10 -21.18 10.94 -15.65
C SER A 10 -19.75 11.13 -15.14
N PRO A 11 -19.44 10.81 -13.86
CA PRO A 11 -18.18 11.17 -13.19
C PRO A 11 -16.91 10.44 -13.70
N THR A 12 -16.98 9.77 -14.85
CA THR A 12 -15.95 8.83 -15.31
C THR A 12 -14.81 9.43 -16.15
N HIS A 13 -14.77 10.75 -16.39
CA HIS A 13 -13.80 11.36 -17.33
C HIS A 13 -13.16 12.69 -16.89
N ALA A 14 -13.01 12.95 -15.59
CA ALA A 14 -12.21 14.11 -15.14
C ALA A 14 -10.71 13.89 -15.43
N PRO A 15 -9.96 14.91 -15.92
CA PRO A 15 -8.52 14.79 -16.22
C PRO A 15 -7.68 14.25 -15.05
N GLN A 16 -8.10 14.54 -13.82
CA GLN A 16 -7.44 14.09 -12.59
C GLN A 16 -7.53 12.57 -12.40
N HIS A 17 -8.66 11.94 -12.75
CA HIS A 17 -8.82 10.49 -12.68
C HIS A 17 -7.91 9.78 -13.69
N GLN A 18 -7.76 10.36 -14.89
CA GLN A 18 -6.85 9.81 -15.90
C GLN A 18 -5.38 9.93 -15.47
N ALA A 19 -4.98 11.06 -14.88
CA ALA A 19 -3.64 11.23 -14.34
C ALA A 19 -3.35 10.23 -13.21
N LEU A 20 -4.34 9.99 -12.33
CA LEU A 20 -4.23 9.02 -11.26
C LEU A 20 -4.06 7.59 -11.82
N ARG A 21 -4.86 7.20 -12.81
CA ARG A 21 -4.71 5.89 -13.50
C ARG A 21 -3.31 5.70 -14.06
N ALA A 22 -2.75 6.72 -14.72
CA ALA A 22 -1.40 6.63 -15.29
C ALA A 22 -0.34 6.37 -14.21
N LEU A 23 -0.45 7.02 -13.05
CA LEU A 23 0.46 6.79 -11.92
C LEU A 23 0.37 5.36 -11.36
N PHE A 24 -0.86 4.84 -11.20
CA PHE A 24 -1.06 3.47 -10.74
C PHE A 24 -0.55 2.44 -11.76
N ALA A 25 -0.83 2.64 -13.06
CA ALA A 25 -0.36 1.78 -14.13
C ALA A 25 1.18 1.76 -14.23
N ALA A 26 1.84 2.90 -13.98
CA ALA A 26 3.29 3.02 -13.97
C ALA A 26 3.95 2.45 -12.69
N GLY A 27 3.17 2.00 -11.69
CA GLY A 27 3.71 1.52 -10.42
C GLY A 27 4.35 2.62 -9.56
N GLN A 28 4.02 3.89 -9.84
CA GLN A 28 4.60 5.08 -9.20
C GLN A 28 3.75 5.58 -8.02
N VAL A 29 2.97 4.70 -7.39
CA VAL A 29 2.09 5.06 -6.27
C VAL A 29 2.47 4.28 -5.02
N ALA A 30 2.47 4.96 -3.88
CA ALA A 30 2.29 4.35 -2.57
C ALA A 30 0.96 4.82 -1.97
N LEU A 31 0.23 3.87 -1.37
CA LEU A 31 -1.07 4.13 -0.75
C LEU A 31 -0.90 4.39 0.75
N ALA A 32 -1.45 5.49 1.23
CA ALA A 32 -1.58 5.82 2.64
C ALA A 32 -3.03 5.63 3.09
N VAL A 33 -3.26 4.71 4.02
CA VAL A 33 -4.58 4.29 4.47
C VAL A 33 -4.86 4.85 5.86
N GLY A 34 -5.93 5.64 5.98
CA GLY A 34 -6.39 6.22 7.23
C GLY A 34 -7.47 5.39 7.96
N PRO A 35 -7.95 5.91 9.11
CA PRO A 35 -8.82 5.20 10.05
C PRO A 35 -10.20 4.86 9.46
N ASP A 36 -10.72 5.65 8.52
CA ASP A 36 -12.06 5.43 7.98
C ASP A 36 -12.16 4.08 7.26
N VAL A 37 -11.03 3.54 6.77
CA VAL A 37 -10.98 2.20 6.19
C VAL A 37 -11.24 1.11 7.24
N SER A 38 -10.66 1.24 8.43
CA SER A 38 -10.92 0.32 9.54
C SER A 38 -12.34 0.51 10.11
N VAL A 39 -12.84 1.74 10.15
CA VAL A 39 -14.23 2.04 10.53
C VAL A 39 -15.21 1.36 9.58
N ALA A 40 -15.04 1.55 8.28
CA ALA A 40 -15.89 0.92 7.27
C ALA A 40 -15.84 -0.60 7.36
N ALA A 41 -14.64 -1.18 7.45
CA ALA A 41 -14.47 -2.63 7.45
C ALA A 41 -15.01 -3.31 8.71
N SER A 42 -15.00 -2.61 9.85
CA SER A 42 -15.42 -3.15 11.13
C SER A 42 -16.89 -2.90 11.49
N GLY A 43 -17.65 -2.26 10.60
CA GLY A 43 -19.02 -1.86 10.92
C GLY A 43 -19.07 -0.78 11.99
N ALA A 44 -18.14 0.18 11.92
CA ALA A 44 -17.96 1.28 12.86
C ALA A 44 -17.71 0.83 14.32
N ALA A 45 -16.91 -0.22 14.50
CA ALA A 45 -16.49 -0.65 15.83
C ALA A 45 -15.72 0.51 16.51
N PRO A 46 -16.00 0.86 17.79
CA PRO A 46 -15.40 2.03 18.43
C PRO A 46 -13.87 2.01 18.45
N GLY A 47 -13.27 0.83 18.61
CA GLY A 47 -11.82 0.66 18.60
C GLY A 47 -11.13 0.95 17.27
N ALA A 48 -11.88 1.09 16.17
CA ALA A 48 -11.35 1.43 14.84
C ALA A 48 -10.98 2.92 14.71
N THR A 49 -11.36 3.75 15.68
CA THR A 49 -10.98 5.17 15.74
C THR A 49 -10.11 5.43 16.97
N TRP A 50 -9.20 6.39 16.86
CA TRP A 50 -8.35 6.77 17.98
C TRP A 50 -9.12 7.26 19.22
N PRO A 51 -10.14 8.14 19.11
CA PRO A 51 -10.95 8.54 20.27
C PRO A 51 -11.71 7.37 20.90
N GLY A 52 -12.31 6.51 20.08
CA GLY A 52 -13.08 5.36 20.59
C GLY A 52 -12.18 4.33 21.29
N LEU A 53 -10.99 4.06 20.74
CA LEU A 53 -9.97 3.26 21.39
C LEU A 53 -9.63 3.82 22.79
N LEU A 54 -9.24 5.09 22.88
CA LEU A 54 -8.77 5.65 24.14
C LEU A 54 -9.87 5.85 25.17
N CYS A 55 -11.12 6.07 24.75
CA CYS A 55 -12.27 6.04 25.66
C CYS A 55 -12.36 4.67 26.36
N ALA A 56 -12.28 3.57 25.59
CA ALA A 56 -12.26 2.22 26.16
C ALA A 56 -11.02 1.99 27.05
N GLY A 57 -9.89 2.62 26.72
CA GLY A 57 -8.69 2.60 27.55
C GLY A 57 -8.88 3.31 28.90
N ALA A 58 -9.55 4.45 28.93
CA ALA A 58 -9.87 5.19 30.15
C ALA A 58 -10.79 4.35 31.07
N GLU A 59 -11.83 3.73 30.50
CA GLU A 59 -12.74 2.81 31.22
C GLU A 59 -11.98 1.61 31.79
N ARG A 60 -11.06 1.03 31.02
CA ARG A 60 -10.19 -0.06 31.47
C ARG A 60 -9.30 0.38 32.63
N ALA A 61 -8.72 1.57 32.56
CA ALA A 61 -7.90 2.12 33.64
C ALA A 61 -8.69 2.36 34.93
N VAL A 62 -9.96 2.78 34.84
CA VAL A 62 -10.88 2.85 35.99
C VAL A 62 -11.16 1.47 36.58
N THR A 63 -11.47 0.48 35.73
CA THR A 63 -11.72 -0.91 36.16
C THR A 63 -10.51 -1.49 36.90
N LEU A 64 -9.30 -1.19 36.43
CA LEU A 64 -8.03 -1.59 37.05
C LEU A 64 -7.66 -0.76 38.29
N ARG A 65 -8.53 0.18 38.72
CA ARG A 65 -8.32 1.12 39.83
C ARG A 65 -7.05 1.95 39.70
N ARG A 66 -6.71 2.31 38.47
CA ARG A 66 -5.56 3.16 38.13
C ARG A 66 -5.96 4.61 37.87
N LEU A 67 -7.24 4.81 37.56
CA LEU A 67 -7.92 6.09 37.57
C LEU A 67 -9.15 5.98 38.48
N THR A 68 -9.55 7.10 39.07
CA THR A 68 -10.88 7.24 39.67
C THR A 68 -11.93 7.40 38.57
N GLU A 69 -13.20 7.12 38.88
CA GLU A 69 -14.29 7.35 37.92
C GLU A 69 -14.37 8.80 37.44
N ALA A 70 -14.11 9.77 38.34
CA ALA A 70 -14.11 11.19 37.99
C ALA A 70 -12.99 11.52 36.98
N GLN A 71 -11.80 10.96 37.19
CA GLN A 71 -10.69 11.10 36.23
C GLN A 71 -11.01 10.43 34.89
N GLY A 72 -11.55 9.21 34.92
CA GLY A 72 -11.95 8.51 33.68
C GLY A 72 -12.98 9.30 32.87
N ARG A 73 -14.02 9.84 33.52
CA ARG A 73 -15.02 10.69 32.85
C ARG A 73 -14.41 11.95 32.25
N ALA A 74 -13.54 12.64 32.98
CA ALA A 74 -12.89 13.85 32.47
C ALA A 74 -12.04 13.56 31.23
N LEU A 75 -11.27 12.46 31.24
CA LEU A 75 -10.49 12.06 30.06
C LEU A 75 -11.36 11.70 28.86
N ILE A 76 -12.50 11.04 29.08
CA ILE A 76 -13.44 10.70 28.00
C ILE A 76 -14.06 11.96 27.38
N GLU A 77 -14.37 12.98 28.19
CA GLU A 77 -14.85 14.27 27.69
C GLU A 77 -13.78 14.98 26.83
N ASP A 78 -12.54 15.04 27.32
CA ASP A 78 -11.41 15.60 26.56
C ASP A 78 -11.20 14.84 25.23
N LEU A 79 -11.34 13.51 25.22
CA LEU A 79 -11.19 12.68 24.01
C LEU A 79 -12.31 12.90 22.99
N LYS A 80 -13.54 13.16 23.43
CA LYS A 80 -14.70 13.33 22.54
C LYS A 80 -14.88 14.76 22.04
N HIS A 81 -14.56 15.74 22.88
CA HIS A 81 -14.96 17.13 22.68
C HIS A 81 -13.80 18.13 22.86
N GLY A 82 -12.64 17.68 23.34
CA GLY A 82 -11.47 18.52 23.49
C GLY A 82 -10.83 18.90 22.16
N SER A 83 -9.96 19.90 22.21
CA SER A 83 -9.09 20.23 21.08
C SER A 83 -8.12 19.08 20.77
N LEU A 84 -7.46 19.09 19.60
CA LEU A 84 -6.39 18.13 19.28
C LEU A 84 -5.38 17.99 20.44
N ASN A 85 -4.95 19.11 21.03
CA ASN A 85 -4.02 19.09 22.17
C ASN A 85 -4.62 18.44 23.42
N ASP A 86 -5.90 18.67 23.71
CA ASP A 86 -6.57 18.04 24.86
C ASP A 86 -6.72 16.54 24.63
N GLN A 87 -7.11 16.13 23.41
CA GLN A 87 -7.21 14.73 23.01
C GLN A 87 -5.86 14.02 23.18
N LEU A 88 -4.78 14.58 22.63
CA LEU A 88 -3.41 14.05 22.76
C LEU A 88 -3.00 13.88 24.23
N ARG A 89 -3.19 14.94 25.04
CA ARG A 89 -2.87 14.92 26.47
C ARG A 89 -3.72 13.89 27.24
N ALA A 90 -4.98 13.71 26.86
CA ALA A 90 -5.84 12.70 27.47
C ALA A 90 -5.37 11.28 27.11
N GLY A 91 -4.98 11.05 25.85
CA GLY A 91 -4.38 9.80 25.40
C GLY A 91 -3.14 9.40 26.19
N GLU A 92 -2.22 10.34 26.43
CA GLU A 92 -1.04 10.13 27.27
C GLU A 92 -1.38 9.71 28.70
N GLN A 93 -2.39 10.35 29.29
CA GLN A 93 -2.83 10.01 30.65
C GLN A 93 -3.45 8.61 30.71
N VAL A 94 -4.27 8.24 29.72
CA VAL A 94 -4.82 6.88 29.60
C VAL A 94 -3.68 5.86 29.48
N TRP A 95 -2.70 6.13 28.61
CA TRP A 95 -1.56 5.25 28.41
C TRP A 95 -0.69 5.11 29.67
N GLY A 96 -0.36 6.24 30.31
CA GLY A 96 0.38 6.28 31.57
C GLY A 96 -0.33 5.48 32.66
N ALA A 97 -1.65 5.59 32.75
CA ALA A 97 -2.44 4.78 33.66
C ALA A 97 -2.32 3.27 33.32
N LEU A 98 -2.50 2.88 32.05
CA LEU A 98 -2.42 1.48 31.62
C LEU A 98 -1.02 0.85 31.69
N THR A 99 0.03 1.66 31.80
CA THR A 99 1.43 1.20 31.91
C THR A 99 2.07 1.36 33.29
N SER A 100 1.44 2.11 34.21
CA SER A 100 1.96 2.44 35.55
C SER A 100 2.46 1.27 36.41
N ARG A 101 1.94 0.06 36.20
CA ARG A 101 2.36 -1.17 36.92
C ARG A 101 2.79 -2.28 35.95
N GLY A 102 3.47 -1.89 34.87
CA GLY A 102 3.90 -2.78 33.80
C GLY A 102 2.94 -2.79 32.61
N ARG A 103 3.37 -3.45 31.53
CA ARG A 103 2.75 -3.37 30.19
C ARG A 103 1.76 -4.50 29.87
N GLY A 104 1.56 -5.46 30.77
CA GLY A 104 0.64 -6.59 30.56
C GLY A 104 -0.82 -6.14 30.32
N PRO A 105 -1.39 -5.26 31.17
CA PRO A 105 -2.75 -4.78 30.98
C PRO A 105 -2.94 -3.97 29.71
N LEU A 106 -1.92 -3.19 29.32
CA LEU A 106 -1.89 -2.49 28.06
C LEU A 106 -1.98 -3.47 26.87
N LYS A 107 -1.09 -4.48 26.83
CA LYS A 107 -1.09 -5.49 25.76
C LYS A 107 -2.43 -6.20 25.65
N THR A 108 -3.01 -6.57 26.78
CA THR A 108 -4.31 -7.26 26.85
C THR A 108 -5.42 -6.37 26.28
N TRP A 109 -5.49 -5.13 26.75
CA TRP A 109 -6.48 -4.16 26.28
C TRP A 109 -6.34 -3.87 24.78
N LEU A 110 -5.13 -3.66 24.26
CA LEU A 110 -4.93 -3.45 22.81
C LEU A 110 -5.37 -4.68 22.00
N SER A 111 -5.04 -5.89 22.46
CA SER A 111 -5.48 -7.12 21.81
C SER A 111 -7.01 -7.24 21.78
N GLU A 112 -7.70 -6.81 22.83
CA GLU A 112 -9.17 -6.86 22.95
C GLU A 112 -9.85 -5.73 22.15
N ALA A 113 -9.26 -4.53 22.12
CA ALA A 113 -9.90 -3.33 21.55
C ALA A 113 -9.63 -3.15 20.05
N VAL A 114 -8.38 -3.35 19.60
CA VAL A 114 -7.96 -3.18 18.19
C VAL A 114 -7.53 -4.49 17.54
N GLY A 115 -6.91 -5.39 18.30
CA GLY A 115 -6.49 -6.70 17.78
C GLY A 115 -7.64 -7.64 17.44
N ALA A 116 -8.82 -7.39 18.01
CA ALA A 116 -10.03 -8.20 17.83
C ALA A 116 -11.14 -7.43 17.09
N LEU A 117 -10.80 -6.38 16.32
CA LEU A 117 -11.81 -5.71 15.48
C LEU A 117 -12.47 -6.72 14.55
N PRO A 118 -13.82 -6.74 14.46
CA PRO A 118 -14.51 -7.62 13.54
C PRO A 118 -14.24 -7.18 12.10
N LEU A 119 -14.20 -8.13 11.17
CA LEU A 119 -14.24 -7.86 9.74
C LEU A 119 -15.68 -8.08 9.27
N VAL A 120 -16.47 -7.00 9.21
CA VAL A 120 -17.89 -7.01 8.86
C VAL A 120 -18.08 -6.82 7.35
N ASP A 121 -17.41 -5.81 6.77
CA ASP A 121 -17.47 -5.52 5.34
C ASP A 121 -16.05 -5.45 4.72
N PRO A 122 -15.60 -6.49 4.00
CA PRO A 122 -14.27 -6.51 3.41
C PRO A 122 -14.16 -5.72 2.10
N THR A 123 -15.24 -5.12 1.58
CA THR A 123 -15.30 -4.64 0.19
C THR A 123 -14.26 -3.56 -0.12
N LEU A 124 -14.09 -2.57 0.76
CA LEU A 124 -13.08 -1.53 0.57
C LEU A 124 -11.65 -2.07 0.72
N LEU A 125 -11.42 -2.95 1.70
CA LEU A 125 -10.13 -3.62 1.88
C LEU A 125 -9.77 -4.45 0.63
N ASP A 126 -10.75 -5.12 0.03
CA ASP A 126 -10.57 -5.87 -1.21
C ASP A 126 -10.09 -5.00 -2.36
N ALA A 127 -10.68 -3.82 -2.52
CA ALA A 127 -10.26 -2.87 -3.52
C ALA A 127 -8.81 -2.40 -3.27
N ILE A 128 -8.48 -2.04 -2.03
CA ILE A 128 -7.13 -1.63 -1.62
C ILE A 128 -6.09 -2.73 -1.90
N VAL A 129 -6.39 -3.98 -1.53
CA VAL A 129 -5.48 -5.11 -1.71
C VAL A 129 -5.21 -5.39 -3.19
N ARG A 130 -6.21 -5.19 -4.06
CA ARG A 130 -6.09 -5.38 -5.51
C ARG A 130 -5.15 -4.40 -6.19
N LEU A 131 -4.92 -3.21 -5.61
CA LEU A 131 -4.01 -2.21 -6.17
C LEU A 131 -2.55 -2.70 -6.23
N ARG A 132 -2.15 -3.61 -5.33
CA ARG A 132 -0.80 -4.21 -5.28
C ARG A 132 0.36 -3.20 -5.20
N VAL A 133 0.07 -2.00 -4.73
CA VAL A 133 1.06 -0.96 -4.44
C VAL A 133 1.60 -1.10 -3.01
N PRO A 134 2.79 -0.52 -2.72
CA PRO A 134 3.23 -0.32 -1.34
C PRO A 134 2.14 0.38 -0.53
N THR A 135 1.82 -0.18 0.64
CA THR A 135 0.75 0.33 1.50
C THR A 135 1.33 0.69 2.87
N LEU A 136 1.01 1.89 3.33
CA LEU A 136 1.27 2.35 4.69
C LEU A 136 -0.03 2.83 5.33
N THR A 137 -0.10 2.82 6.66
CA THR A 137 -1.33 3.15 7.38
C THR A 137 -1.03 3.75 8.76
N SER A 138 -1.92 4.61 9.24
CA SER A 138 -1.94 5.04 10.65
C SER A 138 -2.76 4.12 11.56
N ASN A 139 -3.46 3.14 10.99
CA ASN A 139 -4.35 2.25 11.74
C ASN A 139 -3.52 1.30 12.59
N LEU A 140 -3.99 1.02 13.81
CA LEU A 140 -3.27 0.19 14.77
C LEU A 140 -3.64 -1.30 14.69
N ASP A 141 -4.77 -1.61 14.06
CA ASP A 141 -5.36 -2.93 13.92
C ASP A 141 -4.65 -3.81 12.86
N SER A 142 -5.22 -4.98 12.58
CA SER A 142 -4.69 -5.93 11.58
C SER A 142 -5.63 -6.20 10.41
N LEU A 143 -6.63 -5.35 10.13
CA LEU A 143 -7.67 -5.67 9.14
C LEU A 143 -7.11 -5.76 7.72
N LEU A 144 -6.13 -4.91 7.37
CA LEU A 144 -5.42 -4.98 6.08
C LEU A 144 -4.64 -6.29 5.95
N GLU A 145 -3.93 -6.71 7.00
CA GLU A 145 -3.12 -7.93 7.07
C GLU A 145 -4.02 -9.16 7.00
N GLN A 146 -5.09 -9.20 7.80
CA GLN A 146 -6.09 -10.26 7.80
C GLN A 146 -6.68 -10.46 6.41
N ARG A 147 -6.97 -9.36 5.69
CA ARG A 147 -7.56 -9.47 4.35
C ARG A 147 -6.55 -9.82 3.27
N SER A 148 -5.34 -9.29 3.36
CA SER A 148 -4.33 -9.38 2.30
C SER A 148 -3.36 -10.56 2.45
N GLY A 149 -3.29 -11.17 3.63
CA GLY A 149 -2.26 -12.14 4.00
C GLY A 149 -0.86 -11.53 4.13
N ARG A 150 -0.76 -10.19 4.15
CA ARG A 150 0.49 -9.45 4.35
C ARG A 150 0.88 -9.46 5.83
N SER A 151 2.15 -9.18 6.10
CA SER A 151 2.65 -9.02 7.48
C SER A 151 2.71 -7.54 7.87
N PRO A 152 2.43 -7.20 9.14
CA PRO A 152 2.62 -5.84 9.61
C PRO A 152 4.11 -5.51 9.69
N LEU A 153 4.46 -4.27 9.35
CA LEU A 153 5.80 -3.69 9.43
C LEU A 153 5.71 -2.35 10.16
N THR A 154 6.68 -2.04 10.99
CA THR A 154 6.81 -0.80 11.76
C THR A 154 8.23 -0.25 11.57
N TRP A 155 8.46 1.00 11.93
CA TRP A 155 9.80 1.62 11.87
C TRP A 155 10.85 0.95 12.76
N TRP A 156 10.39 0.27 13.80
CA TRP A 156 11.23 -0.39 14.79
C TRP A 156 11.63 -1.82 14.38
N ASP A 157 11.08 -2.30 13.27
CA ASP A 157 11.48 -3.58 12.68
C ASP A 157 12.80 -3.46 11.92
N HIS A 158 13.36 -4.61 11.55
CA HIS A 158 14.70 -4.68 10.99
C HIS A 158 14.84 -3.75 9.74
N PRO A 159 15.80 -2.80 9.73
CA PRO A 159 15.99 -1.87 8.61
C PRO A 159 16.01 -2.50 7.19
N PRO A 160 16.57 -3.71 6.99
CA PRO A 160 16.50 -4.39 5.69
C PRO A 160 15.07 -4.69 5.19
N GLU A 161 14.12 -4.95 6.08
CA GLU A 161 12.73 -5.21 5.71
C GLU A 161 12.04 -3.95 5.21
N VAL A 162 12.27 -2.81 5.87
CA VAL A 162 11.80 -1.50 5.44
C VAL A 162 12.38 -1.14 4.07
N MET A 163 13.68 -1.38 3.86
CA MET A 163 14.32 -1.16 2.55
C MET A 163 13.83 -2.13 1.47
N ARG A 164 13.41 -3.34 1.83
CA ARG A 164 12.81 -4.30 0.90
C ARG A 164 11.38 -3.88 0.53
N TRP A 165 10.61 -3.41 1.51
CA TRP A 165 9.28 -2.85 1.29
C TRP A 165 9.34 -1.64 0.34
N LEU A 166 10.30 -0.74 0.55
CA LEU A 166 10.51 0.42 -0.32
C LEU A 166 10.79 0.06 -1.77
N ARG A 167 11.54 -1.02 -2.02
CA ARG A 167 11.86 -1.50 -3.36
C ARG A 167 10.73 -2.33 -3.99
N GLY A 168 9.60 -2.48 -3.32
CA GLY A 168 8.48 -3.32 -3.79
C GLY A 168 8.69 -4.82 -3.60
N GLY A 169 9.78 -5.23 -2.93
CA GLY A 169 10.12 -6.63 -2.69
C GLY A 169 9.48 -7.23 -1.43
N SER A 170 8.80 -6.43 -0.60
CA SER A 170 8.07 -6.92 0.58
C SER A 170 6.56 -6.80 0.38
N ARG A 171 5.83 -7.85 0.77
CA ARG A 171 4.36 -7.84 0.86
C ARG A 171 3.93 -7.46 2.28
N SER A 172 4.48 -6.39 2.83
CA SER A 172 4.12 -5.89 4.16
C SER A 172 3.28 -4.63 4.08
N VAL A 173 2.55 -4.34 5.14
CA VAL A 173 1.90 -3.04 5.36
C VAL A 173 2.70 -2.28 6.41
N LEU A 174 3.06 -1.04 6.12
CA LEU A 174 3.84 -0.21 7.01
C LEU A 174 2.91 0.59 7.94
N HIS A 175 2.88 0.26 9.22
CA HIS A 175 2.14 0.99 10.24
C HIS A 175 2.97 2.14 10.79
N VAL A 176 2.66 3.36 10.36
CA VAL A 176 3.44 4.54 10.73
C VAL A 176 3.32 4.89 12.20
N LEU A 177 2.21 4.51 12.84
CA LEU A 177 1.94 4.71 14.26
C LEU A 177 2.26 3.49 15.12
N GLY A 178 2.86 2.45 14.52
CA GLY A 178 3.04 1.15 15.15
C GLY A 178 1.81 0.25 15.03
N HIS A 179 1.94 -0.98 15.52
CA HIS A 179 0.93 -2.02 15.38
C HIS A 179 0.59 -2.64 16.74
N TRP A 180 -0.67 -2.96 17.01
CA TRP A 180 -1.10 -3.43 18.35
C TRP A 180 -0.33 -4.66 18.84
N ALA A 181 -0.01 -5.61 17.95
CA ALA A 181 0.73 -6.81 18.32
C ALA A 181 2.19 -6.52 18.70
N ARG A 182 2.70 -5.37 18.25
CA ARG A 182 3.99 -4.78 18.59
C ARG A 182 3.79 -3.54 19.45
N PHE A 183 2.99 -3.63 20.51
CA PHE A 183 2.57 -2.49 21.34
C PHE A 183 3.68 -1.55 21.86
N ASN A 184 4.95 -1.97 21.85
CA ASN A 184 6.11 -1.15 22.18
C ASN A 184 6.52 -0.18 21.05
N THR A 185 5.95 -0.31 19.86
CA THR A 185 6.20 0.54 18.70
C THR A 185 5.14 1.63 18.53
N LEU A 186 4.14 1.67 19.41
CA LEU A 186 3.00 2.57 19.27
C LEU A 186 3.40 4.02 19.55
N VAL A 187 3.05 4.92 18.63
CA VAL A 187 3.30 6.36 18.72
C VAL A 187 2.04 7.01 19.27
N LEU A 188 2.08 7.45 20.54
CA LEU A 188 0.88 7.92 21.27
C LEU A 188 1.13 9.13 22.19
N ASP A 189 2.37 9.55 22.45
CA ASP A 189 2.71 10.73 23.25
C ASP A 189 3.10 11.89 22.31
N HIS A 190 2.64 13.13 22.56
CA HIS A 190 3.03 14.38 21.85
C HIS A 190 4.55 14.54 21.62
N ARG A 191 5.39 13.94 22.48
CA ARG A 191 6.85 13.87 22.32
C ARG A 191 7.29 12.86 21.26
N ASP A 192 6.54 11.79 21.07
CA ASP A 192 6.63 10.90 19.91
C ASP A 192 6.00 11.57 18.65
N TYR A 193 5.24 12.66 18.74
CA TYR A 193 4.85 13.46 17.55
C TYR A 193 6.00 14.34 17.06
N ARG A 194 6.99 14.62 17.93
CA ARG A 194 8.24 15.31 17.56
C ARG A 194 9.26 14.38 16.91
N LEU A 195 8.89 13.15 16.52
CA LEU A 195 9.82 12.15 16.00
C LEU A 195 10.64 12.73 14.83
N ASP A 196 11.84 13.20 15.19
CA ASP A 196 13.09 12.91 14.52
C ASP A 196 13.15 11.39 14.36
N PHE A 197 12.38 10.86 13.42
CA PHE A 197 12.57 9.49 13.03
C PHE A 197 14.02 9.38 12.54
N ASP A 198 14.74 8.38 13.07
CA ASP A 198 16.15 8.10 12.76
C ASP A 198 16.45 8.18 11.25
N GLU A 199 17.74 8.26 10.91
CA GLU A 199 18.25 8.35 9.54
C GLU A 199 17.54 7.42 8.53
N LEU A 200 17.13 6.23 8.95
CA LEU A 200 16.35 5.28 8.14
C LEU A 200 15.03 5.87 7.65
N ALA A 201 14.26 6.52 8.51
CA ALA A 201 12.98 7.11 8.13
C ALA A 201 13.18 8.39 7.31
N ALA A 202 14.23 9.18 7.58
CA ALA A 202 14.62 10.28 6.69
C ALA A 202 14.95 9.75 5.28
N HIS A 203 15.71 8.66 5.20
CA HIS A 203 16.02 7.99 3.94
C HIS A 203 14.77 7.43 3.24
N VAL A 204 13.88 6.76 3.99
CA VAL A 204 12.60 6.25 3.49
C VAL A 204 11.75 7.37 2.88
N ARG A 205 11.65 8.49 3.59
CA ARG A 205 10.94 9.67 3.10
C ARG A 205 11.59 10.23 1.83
N GLY A 206 12.91 10.31 1.76
CA GLY A 206 13.63 10.71 0.55
C GLY A 206 13.37 9.79 -0.64
N VAL A 207 13.37 8.47 -0.43
CA VAL A 207 13.08 7.49 -1.48
C VAL A 207 11.63 7.58 -1.94
N LEU A 208 10.67 7.61 -1.01
CA LEU A 208 9.25 7.74 -1.37
C LEU A 208 9.01 9.04 -2.14
N GLY A 209 9.57 10.14 -1.68
CA GLY A 209 9.40 11.47 -2.26
C GLY A 209 9.94 11.64 -3.68
N THR A 210 10.97 10.86 -4.03
CA THR A 210 11.65 10.92 -5.33
C THR A 210 11.26 9.80 -6.29
N SER A 211 10.46 8.82 -5.85
CA SER A 211 10.08 7.68 -6.68
C SER A 211 8.57 7.43 -6.78
N ARG A 212 7.75 8.04 -5.90
CA ARG A 212 6.32 7.75 -5.84
C ARG A 212 5.47 8.97 -5.50
N SER A 213 4.31 9.01 -6.14
CA SER A 213 3.17 9.78 -5.67
C SER A 213 2.51 9.09 -4.48
N LEU A 214 2.03 9.86 -3.51
CA LEU A 214 1.28 9.36 -2.36
C LEU A 214 -0.21 9.55 -2.62
N VAL A 215 -0.99 8.49 -2.46
CA VAL A 215 -2.46 8.55 -2.54
C VAL A 215 -3.03 8.19 -1.19
N LEU A 216 -3.77 9.12 -0.59
CA LEU A 216 -4.38 8.99 0.72
C LEU A 216 -5.84 8.57 0.58
N VAL A 217 -6.26 7.58 1.37
CA VAL A 217 -7.62 7.03 1.37
C VAL A 217 -8.10 6.85 2.81
N GLY A 218 -9.34 7.27 3.09
CA GLY A 218 -10.00 7.05 4.38
C GLY A 218 -9.55 8.01 5.47
N CYS A 219 -9.44 9.30 5.13
CA CYS A 219 -9.06 10.38 6.05
C CYS A 219 -10.13 11.51 6.09
N GLY A 220 -11.37 11.21 5.72
CA GLY A 220 -12.42 12.19 5.42
C GLY A 220 -13.43 12.42 6.54
N ALA A 221 -13.74 11.39 7.35
CA ALA A 221 -14.83 11.49 8.33
C ALA A 221 -14.45 12.32 9.57
N ALA A 222 -13.19 12.24 10.00
CA ALA A 222 -12.65 12.99 11.13
C ALA A 222 -11.25 13.53 10.81
N PRO A 223 -11.14 14.50 9.89
CA PRO A 223 -9.84 15.00 9.41
C PRO A 223 -8.97 15.59 10.53
N GLU A 224 -9.61 16.09 11.59
CA GLU A 224 -8.96 16.74 12.72
C GLU A 224 -8.52 15.73 13.80
N GLY A 225 -8.84 14.45 13.58
CA GLY A 225 -8.46 13.35 14.45
C GLY A 225 -6.93 13.17 14.55
N PRO A 226 -6.39 12.82 15.72
CA PRO A 226 -4.94 12.65 15.90
C PRO A 226 -4.29 11.63 14.96
N ASP A 227 -5.00 10.56 14.64
CA ASP A 227 -4.58 9.48 13.74
C ASP A 227 -4.51 9.92 12.27
N VAL A 228 -5.43 10.79 11.83
CA VAL A 228 -5.37 11.43 10.51
C VAL A 228 -4.28 12.49 10.47
N GLN A 229 -4.28 13.43 11.42
CA GLN A 229 -3.32 14.53 11.48
C GLN A 229 -1.87 14.04 11.51
N LEU A 230 -1.59 12.94 12.22
CA LEU A 230 -0.26 12.36 12.26
C LEU A 230 0.14 11.67 10.95
N LEU A 231 -0.79 10.98 10.28
CA LEU A 231 -0.56 10.45 8.95
C LEU A 231 -0.23 11.58 7.96
N LEU A 232 -0.97 12.69 8.02
CA LEU A 232 -0.77 13.85 7.16
C LEU A 232 0.52 14.59 7.46
N HIS A 233 0.88 14.75 8.73
CA HIS A 233 2.17 15.29 9.14
C HIS A 233 3.33 14.43 8.60
N TRP A 234 3.19 13.10 8.73
CA TRP A 234 4.17 12.16 8.21
C TRP A 234 4.29 12.25 6.68
N CYS A 235 3.17 12.25 5.94
CA CYS A 235 3.14 12.42 4.50
C CYS A 235 3.71 13.78 4.05
N ARG A 236 3.50 14.84 4.83
CA ARG A 236 4.08 16.16 4.55
C ARG A 236 5.60 16.16 4.68
N SER A 237 6.12 15.37 5.60
CA SER A 237 7.57 15.23 5.82
C SER A 237 8.27 14.43 4.71
N ILE A 238 7.51 13.77 3.84
CA ILE A 238 8.01 13.25 2.57
C ILE A 238 8.13 14.44 1.61
N GLY A 239 9.37 14.79 1.26
CA GLY A 239 9.62 15.79 0.21
C GLY A 239 8.99 15.33 -1.11
N THR A 240 8.57 16.26 -1.95
CA THR A 240 7.99 15.95 -3.26
C THR A 240 8.88 16.52 -4.36
N THR A 241 9.02 15.78 -5.45
CA THR A 241 9.55 16.31 -6.72
C THR A 241 8.38 16.78 -7.59
N PRO A 242 8.62 17.61 -8.64
CA PRO A 242 7.56 18.03 -9.56
C PRO A 242 6.78 16.87 -10.21
N ASP A 243 7.42 15.70 -10.32
CA ASP A 243 6.86 14.50 -10.94
C ASP A 243 6.03 13.64 -9.97
N HIS A 244 6.08 13.92 -8.67
CA HIS A 244 5.40 13.14 -7.63
C HIS A 244 4.45 14.01 -6.81
N ARG A 245 3.20 13.56 -6.75
CA ARG A 245 2.10 14.30 -6.13
C ARG A 245 1.64 13.65 -4.85
N ARG A 246 0.99 14.43 -4.01
CA ARG A 246 0.22 13.92 -2.87
C ARG A 246 -1.25 14.17 -3.16
N VAL A 247 -2.02 13.11 -3.18
CA VAL A 247 -3.44 13.14 -3.56
C VAL A 247 -4.25 12.63 -2.38
N LEU A 248 -5.27 13.37 -1.96
CA LEU A 248 -6.28 12.90 -1.03
C LEU A 248 -7.55 12.55 -1.79
N LEU A 249 -8.01 11.30 -1.65
CA LEU A 249 -9.30 10.86 -2.17
C LEU A 249 -10.37 11.13 -1.10
N GLY A 250 -11.32 12.01 -1.42
CA GLY A 250 -12.42 12.39 -0.53
C GLY A 250 -13.79 12.19 -1.17
N LEU A 251 -14.82 12.14 -0.32
CA LEU A 251 -16.21 12.15 -0.77
C LEU A 251 -16.72 13.59 -0.92
N GLU A 252 -17.80 13.76 -1.70
CA GLU A 252 -18.40 15.07 -2.01
C GLU A 252 -18.85 15.80 -0.73
N GLU A 253 -19.43 15.06 0.22
CA GLU A 253 -19.89 15.60 1.51
C GLU A 253 -18.74 16.04 2.44
N GLU A 254 -17.55 15.46 2.26
CA GLU A 254 -16.34 15.75 3.04
C GLU A 254 -15.52 16.88 2.42
N ALA A 255 -15.80 17.24 1.16
CA ALA A 255 -14.92 18.07 0.33
C ALA A 255 -14.62 19.44 0.95
N ASP A 256 -15.60 20.07 1.62
CA ASP A 256 -15.40 21.38 2.23
C ASP A 256 -14.47 21.32 3.45
N GLY A 257 -14.58 20.29 4.30
CA GLY A 257 -13.67 20.06 5.41
C GLY A 257 -12.26 19.68 4.93
N LEU A 258 -12.19 18.89 3.85
CA LEU A 258 -10.93 18.43 3.29
C LEU A 258 -10.14 19.51 2.54
N LYS A 259 -10.78 20.57 2.02
CA LYS A 259 -10.07 21.67 1.33
C LYS A 259 -9.05 22.35 2.23
N SER A 260 -9.45 22.75 3.43
CA SER A 260 -8.54 23.40 4.38
C SER A 260 -7.40 22.47 4.81
N LEU A 261 -7.69 21.18 4.94
CA LEU A 261 -6.70 20.15 5.24
C LEU A 261 -5.68 19.99 4.10
N CYS A 262 -6.16 19.93 2.85
CA CYS A 262 -5.31 19.83 1.67
C CYS A 262 -4.40 21.05 1.51
N GLU A 263 -4.90 22.26 1.76
CA GLU A 263 -4.09 23.49 1.74
C GLU A 263 -3.00 23.47 2.82
N ALA A 264 -3.33 23.03 4.04
CA ALA A 264 -2.38 22.97 5.15
C ALA A 264 -1.25 21.93 4.94
N HIS A 265 -1.51 20.89 4.14
CA HIS A 265 -0.60 19.76 3.95
C HIS A 265 -0.05 19.62 2.52
N ASP A 266 -0.34 20.57 1.62
CA ASP A 266 0.07 20.55 0.21
C ASP A 266 -0.34 19.24 -0.49
N LEU A 267 -1.66 19.01 -0.49
CA LEU A 267 -2.32 17.86 -1.11
C LEU A 267 -3.25 18.33 -2.24
N GLU A 268 -3.34 17.54 -3.30
CA GLU A 268 -4.38 17.63 -4.31
C GLU A 268 -5.62 16.85 -3.85
N LEU A 269 -6.76 17.53 -3.69
CA LEU A 269 -8.04 16.85 -3.41
C LEU A 269 -8.65 16.31 -4.71
N ILE A 270 -8.96 15.02 -4.75
CA ILE A 270 -9.80 14.41 -5.79
C ILE A 270 -11.08 13.92 -5.12
N VAL A 271 -12.20 14.52 -5.53
CA VAL A 271 -13.54 14.11 -5.07
C VAL A 271 -14.01 12.94 -5.92
N VAL A 272 -14.19 11.78 -5.29
CA VAL A 272 -14.43 10.51 -6.01
C VAL A 272 -15.92 10.23 -6.26
N GLY A 273 -16.79 10.75 -5.39
CA GLY A 273 -18.23 10.52 -5.46
C GLY A 273 -18.91 10.86 -4.14
N ARG A 274 -20.11 10.34 -3.91
CA ARG A 274 -20.92 10.65 -2.72
C ARG A 274 -20.78 9.61 -1.64
N THR A 275 -20.48 8.38 -2.02
CA THR A 275 -20.55 7.23 -1.14
C THR A 275 -19.23 6.48 -1.11
N LEU A 276 -19.03 5.70 -0.05
CA LEU A 276 -17.90 4.77 0.03
C LEU A 276 -17.89 3.74 -1.12
N ALA A 277 -19.06 3.43 -1.70
CA ALA A 277 -19.15 2.54 -2.85
C ALA A 277 -18.51 3.18 -4.11
N ASP A 278 -18.63 4.50 -4.28
CA ASP A 278 -17.98 5.23 -5.38
C ASP A 278 -16.46 5.20 -5.24
N LEU A 279 -15.96 5.44 -4.01
CA LEU A 279 -14.54 5.30 -3.69
C LEU A 279 -14.03 3.90 -3.99
N THR A 280 -14.78 2.89 -3.54
CA THR A 280 -14.45 1.48 -3.78
C THR A 280 -14.41 1.16 -5.27
N ALA A 281 -15.39 1.65 -6.04
CA ALA A 281 -15.46 1.44 -7.48
C ALA A 281 -14.24 2.05 -8.19
N LEU A 282 -13.84 3.28 -7.83
CA LEU A 282 -12.62 3.90 -8.36
C LEU A 282 -11.38 3.06 -8.04
N LEU A 283 -11.21 2.60 -6.79
CA LEU A 283 -10.04 1.80 -6.41
C LEU A 283 -9.98 0.45 -7.16
N VAL A 284 -11.13 -0.18 -7.40
CA VAL A 284 -11.20 -1.41 -8.23
C VAL A 284 -10.73 -1.15 -9.66
N ASP A 285 -11.11 0.00 -10.19
CA ASP A 285 -10.83 0.43 -11.56
C ASP A 285 -9.41 0.99 -11.75
N LEU A 286 -8.76 1.45 -10.67
CA LEU A 286 -7.33 1.77 -10.62
C LEU A 286 -6.42 0.54 -10.47
N ALA A 287 -6.98 -0.62 -10.12
CA ALA A 287 -6.18 -1.82 -9.91
C ALA A 287 -5.54 -2.28 -11.24
N PRO A 288 -4.24 -2.61 -11.24
CA PRO A 288 -3.59 -3.11 -12.44
C PRO A 288 -4.26 -4.41 -12.90
N PRO A 289 -4.30 -4.68 -14.21
CA PRO A 289 -4.84 -5.94 -14.72
C PRO A 289 -4.14 -7.11 -14.03
N ARG A 290 -4.91 -8.15 -13.68
CA ARG A 290 -4.32 -9.34 -13.06
C ARG A 290 -3.25 -9.89 -14.02
N PRO A 291 -1.97 -10.00 -13.61
CA PRO A 291 -0.99 -10.73 -14.39
C PRO A 291 -1.55 -12.14 -14.57
N VAL A 292 -1.55 -12.60 -15.83
CA VAL A 292 -1.98 -13.95 -16.17
C VAL A 292 -1.11 -14.90 -15.36
N SER A 293 -1.72 -15.63 -14.42
CA SER A 293 -0.98 -16.57 -13.59
C SER A 293 -0.40 -17.68 -14.48
N ALA A 294 0.85 -18.08 -14.24
CA ALA A 294 1.55 -19.16 -14.95
C ALA A 294 0.73 -20.47 -15.05
N ARG A 295 -0.22 -20.72 -14.12
CA ARG A 295 -1.15 -21.85 -14.20
C ARG A 295 -2.01 -21.88 -15.47
N ARG A 296 -2.30 -20.73 -16.10
CA ARG A 296 -3.04 -20.68 -17.36
C ARG A 296 -2.19 -21.00 -18.60
N LEU A 297 -0.87 -20.90 -18.49
CA LEU A 297 0.06 -21.29 -19.56
C LEU A 297 0.19 -22.81 -19.67
N GLU A 298 -0.02 -23.55 -18.58
CA GLU A 298 -0.07 -25.02 -18.58
C GLU A 298 -1.40 -25.56 -19.13
N ASP A 299 -2.51 -24.82 -18.92
CA ASP A 299 -3.84 -25.14 -19.46
C ASP A 299 -4.03 -24.69 -20.92
N TRP A 300 -3.19 -23.77 -21.41
CA TRP A 300 -3.11 -23.43 -22.83
C TRP A 300 -2.31 -24.51 -23.55
N GLY A 301 -3.02 -25.59 -23.90
CA GLY A 301 -2.49 -26.70 -24.68
C GLY A 301 -1.68 -26.17 -25.86
N ALA A 302 -0.47 -26.72 -26.03
CA ALA A 302 0.31 -26.53 -27.24
C ALA A 302 -0.58 -26.83 -28.44
N PRO A 303 -0.67 -25.95 -29.46
CA PRO A 303 -1.32 -26.31 -30.70
C PRO A 303 -0.64 -27.56 -31.27
N ASP A 304 -1.43 -28.49 -31.82
CA ASP A 304 -0.95 -29.77 -32.38
C ASP A 304 0.05 -29.61 -33.54
N ASP A 305 0.30 -28.39 -34.02
CA ASP A 305 1.23 -28.09 -35.12
C ASP A 305 2.67 -27.78 -34.66
N GLY A 306 2.94 -27.76 -33.34
CA GLY A 306 4.28 -27.53 -32.81
C GLY A 306 4.80 -26.09 -32.96
N SER A 307 3.94 -25.11 -33.28
CA SER A 307 4.33 -23.70 -33.36
C SER A 307 3.88 -22.92 -32.11
N PRO A 308 4.79 -22.54 -31.20
CA PRO A 308 4.44 -21.75 -30.01
C PRO A 308 4.18 -20.26 -30.31
N ALA A 309 4.22 -19.84 -31.58
CA ALA A 309 4.40 -18.44 -31.94
C ALA A 309 3.11 -17.59 -31.91
N ALA A 310 1.98 -18.11 -32.38
CA ALA A 310 0.77 -17.29 -32.59
C ALA A 310 0.02 -16.88 -31.30
N PRO A 311 -0.22 -17.77 -30.31
CA PRO A 311 -0.98 -17.38 -29.12
C PRO A 311 -0.20 -16.46 -28.17
N LEU A 312 1.13 -16.59 -28.19
CA LEU A 312 2.02 -15.77 -27.38
C LEU A 312 2.17 -14.36 -27.98
N ALA A 313 2.18 -14.24 -29.31
CA ALA A 313 2.15 -12.96 -30.01
C ALA A 313 0.89 -12.15 -29.68
N ASP A 314 -0.29 -12.78 -29.71
CA ASP A 314 -1.55 -12.12 -29.34
C ASP A 314 -1.56 -11.69 -27.86
N LEU A 315 -1.04 -12.53 -26.96
CA LEU A 315 -0.91 -12.20 -25.54
C LEU A 315 0.05 -11.00 -25.32
N LEU A 316 1.19 -10.99 -25.99
CA LEU A 316 2.18 -9.90 -25.88
C LEU A 316 1.63 -8.60 -26.45
N THR A 317 0.86 -8.65 -27.53
CA THR A 317 0.19 -7.49 -28.13
C THR A 317 -0.93 -6.94 -27.23
N HIS A 318 -1.57 -7.79 -26.44
CA HIS A 318 -2.57 -7.36 -25.44
C HIS A 318 -1.99 -6.84 -24.12
N LEU A 319 -0.82 -7.35 -23.72
CA LEU A 319 -0.17 -6.93 -22.47
C LEU A 319 0.68 -5.68 -22.64
N PHE A 320 1.13 -5.38 -23.86
CA PHE A 320 2.03 -4.28 -24.15
C PHE A 320 1.58 -3.57 -25.42
N GLU A 321 1.25 -2.28 -25.30
CA GLU A 321 0.76 -1.47 -26.42
C GLU A 321 1.88 -1.10 -27.39
N THR A 322 3.13 -1.14 -26.92
CA THR A 322 4.32 -0.81 -27.71
C THR A 322 5.49 -1.76 -27.38
N PRO A 323 6.39 -2.02 -28.36
CA PRO A 323 7.60 -2.82 -28.13
C PRO A 323 8.45 -2.30 -26.97
N SER A 324 8.51 -0.98 -26.79
CA SER A 324 9.27 -0.32 -25.73
C SER A 324 8.77 -0.63 -24.31
N GLN A 325 7.46 -0.81 -24.12
CA GLN A 325 6.86 -1.18 -22.83
C GLN A 325 7.19 -2.62 -22.44
N LEU A 326 7.11 -3.54 -23.41
CA LEU A 326 7.55 -4.92 -23.23
C LEU A 326 9.05 -4.96 -22.90
N TRP A 327 9.85 -4.14 -23.57
CA TRP A 327 11.29 -4.06 -23.35
C TRP A 327 11.69 -3.60 -21.96
N ALA A 328 11.07 -2.53 -21.45
CA ALA A 328 11.31 -2.08 -20.08
C ALA A 328 11.01 -3.18 -19.05
N HIS A 329 9.97 -3.98 -19.30
CA HIS A 329 9.57 -5.06 -18.41
C HIS A 329 10.55 -6.25 -18.44
N LEU A 330 11.07 -6.62 -19.63
CA LEU A 330 12.05 -7.69 -19.77
C LEU A 330 13.41 -7.34 -19.17
N ILE A 331 13.85 -6.08 -19.34
CA ILE A 331 15.08 -5.57 -18.70
C ILE A 331 14.93 -5.63 -17.18
N GLN A 332 13.80 -5.20 -16.64
CA GLN A 332 13.55 -5.22 -15.21
C GLN A 332 13.46 -6.65 -14.64
N ILE A 333 12.92 -7.61 -15.39
CA ILE A 333 12.98 -9.04 -15.02
C ILE A 333 14.42 -9.54 -15.01
N HIS A 334 15.22 -9.19 -16.02
CA HIS A 334 16.62 -9.58 -16.11
C HIS A 334 17.46 -9.01 -14.95
N GLU A 335 17.27 -7.74 -14.61
CA GLU A 335 17.96 -7.06 -13.50
C GLU A 335 17.54 -7.61 -12.13
N ASN A 336 16.24 -7.89 -11.94
CA ASN A 336 15.72 -8.47 -10.69
C ASN A 336 16.19 -9.91 -10.46
N LEU A 337 16.63 -10.61 -11.50
CA LEU A 337 17.17 -11.95 -11.40
C LEU A 337 18.65 -11.99 -10.99
N GLY A 338 19.28 -10.83 -10.72
CA GLY A 338 20.65 -10.64 -10.26
C GLY A 338 21.30 -11.85 -9.58
N VAL A 339 21.91 -12.72 -10.40
CA VAL A 339 22.63 -13.90 -9.92
C VAL A 339 24.01 -13.46 -9.46
N ASP A 340 24.09 -12.94 -8.24
CA ASP A 340 25.33 -12.91 -7.48
C ASP A 340 25.31 -14.06 -6.46
N ALA A 341 26.13 -15.08 -6.72
CA ALA A 341 26.30 -16.23 -5.85
C ALA A 341 27.33 -15.93 -4.75
N ASP A 342 26.92 -15.98 -3.48
CA ASP A 342 27.85 -16.04 -2.34
C ASP A 342 28.38 -17.49 -2.18
N PRO A 343 29.70 -17.73 -2.26
CA PRO A 343 30.27 -19.08 -2.24
C PRO A 343 30.41 -19.72 -0.84
N ARG A 344 29.83 -19.18 0.24
CA ARG A 344 30.14 -19.64 1.62
C ARG A 344 29.03 -20.36 2.39
N GLY A 345 28.02 -20.90 1.72
CA GLY A 345 26.89 -21.57 2.39
C GLY A 345 26.55 -22.96 1.88
N GLY A 346 27.35 -23.98 2.25
CA GLY A 346 26.95 -25.35 2.63
C GLY A 346 25.81 -26.12 1.94
N VAL A 347 25.38 -25.80 0.72
CA VAL A 347 24.50 -26.65 -0.10
C VAL A 347 25.36 -27.23 -1.22
N SER A 348 25.35 -28.56 -1.42
CA SER A 348 26.28 -29.19 -2.37
C SER A 348 26.18 -28.50 -3.73
N LEU A 349 27.31 -27.97 -4.20
CA LEU A 349 27.46 -27.21 -5.45
C LEU A 349 26.76 -27.90 -6.64
N HIS A 350 26.72 -29.24 -6.62
CA HIS A 350 26.09 -30.09 -7.62
C HIS A 350 24.55 -29.98 -7.65
N ARG A 351 23.87 -29.83 -6.50
CA ARG A 351 22.41 -29.68 -6.44
C ARG A 351 22.00 -28.26 -6.87
N PHE A 352 22.76 -27.25 -6.45
CA PHE A 352 22.57 -25.87 -6.90
C PHE A 352 22.85 -25.73 -8.41
N ALA A 353 23.97 -26.26 -8.90
CA ALA A 353 24.31 -26.23 -10.33
C ALA A 353 23.31 -27.01 -11.20
N SER A 354 22.78 -28.14 -10.73
CA SER A 354 21.75 -28.91 -11.45
C SER A 354 20.39 -28.19 -11.46
N THR A 355 19.98 -27.55 -10.37
CA THR A 355 18.75 -26.74 -10.33
C THR A 355 18.89 -25.47 -11.16
N CYS A 356 20.06 -24.84 -11.17
CA CYS A 356 20.36 -23.70 -12.04
C CYS A 356 20.45 -24.12 -13.51
N ALA A 357 21.02 -25.29 -13.83
CA ALA A 357 21.09 -25.80 -15.20
C ALA A 357 19.70 -26.18 -15.75
N ASP A 358 18.86 -26.85 -14.95
CA ASP A 358 17.47 -27.16 -15.32
C ASP A 358 16.61 -25.91 -15.44
N ALA A 359 16.82 -24.91 -14.58
CA ALA A 359 16.18 -23.60 -14.69
C ALA A 359 16.66 -22.84 -15.94
N LEU A 360 17.96 -22.87 -16.24
CA LEU A 360 18.55 -22.24 -17.42
C LEU A 360 18.11 -22.93 -18.72
N ASP A 361 17.97 -24.25 -18.76
CA ASP A 361 17.51 -24.97 -19.96
C ASP A 361 16.00 -24.79 -20.19
N ARG A 362 15.18 -24.82 -19.13
CA ARG A 362 13.75 -24.44 -19.25
C ARG A 362 13.60 -22.99 -19.67
N GLN A 363 14.43 -22.09 -19.16
CA GLN A 363 14.38 -20.67 -19.48
C GLN A 363 14.96 -20.36 -20.87
N ARG A 364 15.93 -21.14 -21.37
CA ARG A 364 16.35 -21.10 -22.78
C ARG A 364 15.24 -21.59 -23.71
N LEU A 365 14.46 -22.58 -23.30
CA LEU A 365 13.31 -23.05 -24.06
C LEU A 365 12.21 -21.98 -24.11
N VAL A 366 11.91 -21.36 -22.97
CA VAL A 366 10.96 -20.23 -22.86
C VAL A 366 11.46 -19.04 -23.66
N ASN A 367 12.73 -18.68 -23.55
CA ASN A 367 13.32 -17.57 -24.31
C ASN A 367 13.32 -17.87 -25.81
N ARG A 368 13.60 -19.10 -26.25
CA ARG A 368 13.50 -19.51 -27.67
C ARG A 368 12.07 -19.46 -28.18
N ALA A 369 11.09 -19.90 -27.38
CA ALA A 369 9.67 -19.81 -27.73
C ALA A 369 9.19 -18.35 -27.79
N LEU A 370 9.63 -17.51 -26.83
CA LEU A 370 9.36 -16.07 -26.81
C LEU A 370 9.98 -15.38 -28.02
N PHE A 371 11.21 -15.74 -28.40
CA PHE A 371 11.90 -15.18 -29.56
C PHE A 371 11.26 -15.63 -30.89
N ALA A 372 10.85 -16.90 -31.00
CA ALA A 372 10.13 -17.40 -32.16
C ALA A 372 8.76 -16.72 -32.32
N ALA A 373 8.08 -16.42 -31.21
CA ALA A 373 6.86 -15.61 -31.23
C ALA A 373 7.14 -14.16 -31.66
N LEU A 374 8.15 -13.50 -31.08
CA LEU A 374 8.52 -12.12 -31.42
C LEU A 374 8.95 -11.97 -32.88
N ALA A 375 9.73 -12.90 -33.42
CA ALA A 375 10.15 -12.91 -34.82
C ALA A 375 9.00 -13.15 -35.81
N SER A 376 7.87 -13.67 -35.34
CA SER A 376 6.64 -13.81 -36.14
C SER A 376 5.76 -12.55 -36.10
N THR A 377 5.94 -11.69 -35.10
CA THR A 377 5.14 -10.48 -34.87
C THR A 377 5.82 -9.21 -35.37
N PHE A 378 7.15 -9.16 -35.34
CA PHE A 378 7.94 -7.99 -35.72
C PHE A 378 8.92 -8.32 -36.86
N PRO A 379 9.18 -7.39 -37.80
CA PRO A 379 10.12 -7.62 -38.90
C PRO A 379 11.53 -7.95 -38.37
N ALA A 380 12.09 -9.08 -38.81
CA ALA A 380 13.39 -9.60 -38.34
C ALA A 380 14.59 -8.68 -38.65
N ASP A 381 14.38 -7.67 -39.47
CA ASP A 381 15.35 -6.72 -39.97
C ASP A 381 15.61 -5.54 -39.03
N GLU A 382 14.83 -5.38 -37.94
CA GLU A 382 15.12 -4.36 -36.92
C GLU A 382 16.45 -4.63 -36.18
N PRO A 383 17.35 -3.64 -36.11
CA PRO A 383 18.68 -3.80 -35.53
C PRO A 383 18.64 -4.16 -34.04
N GLU A 384 17.60 -3.75 -33.31
CA GLU A 384 17.39 -4.11 -31.90
C GLU A 384 17.17 -5.62 -31.71
N ILE A 385 16.48 -6.29 -32.64
CA ILE A 385 16.20 -7.73 -32.56
C ILE A 385 17.48 -8.55 -32.73
N ARG A 386 18.39 -8.13 -33.62
CA ARG A 386 19.67 -8.84 -33.87
C ARG A 386 20.64 -8.73 -32.70
N ASP A 387 20.69 -7.58 -32.03
CA ASP A 387 21.58 -7.35 -30.88
C ASP A 387 21.19 -8.25 -29.69
N VAL A 388 19.88 -8.44 -29.49
CA VAL A 388 19.36 -9.32 -28.44
C VAL A 388 19.56 -10.79 -28.78
N GLU A 389 19.36 -11.21 -30.05
CA GLU A 389 19.63 -12.58 -30.47
C GLU A 389 21.09 -12.97 -30.15
N ALA A 390 22.04 -12.08 -30.47
CA ALA A 390 23.46 -12.26 -30.19
C ALA A 390 23.78 -12.30 -28.68
N ARG A 391 23.08 -11.51 -27.86
CA ARG A 391 23.28 -11.44 -26.40
C ARG A 391 22.66 -12.60 -25.63
N ILE A 392 21.50 -13.09 -26.05
CA ILE A 392 20.74 -14.14 -25.34
C ILE A 392 21.13 -15.55 -25.81
N LEU A 393 21.32 -15.76 -27.12
CA LEU A 393 21.63 -17.07 -27.67
C LEU A 393 23.15 -17.34 -27.73
N GLY A 394 23.97 -16.31 -27.49
CA GLY A 394 25.41 -16.36 -27.69
C GLY A 394 25.79 -16.36 -29.18
N PRO A 395 27.10 -16.34 -29.50
CA PRO A 395 27.54 -16.38 -30.89
C PRO A 395 27.05 -17.67 -31.56
N ARG A 396 26.46 -17.54 -32.75
CA ARG A 396 26.09 -18.69 -33.59
C ARG A 396 27.38 -19.48 -33.94
N PRO A 397 27.37 -20.82 -33.87
CA PRO A 397 28.52 -21.64 -34.27
C PRO A 397 28.86 -21.49 -35.76
#